data_AF-A0A0W1LBA6-F1
#
_entry.id   AF-A0A0W1LBA6-F1
#
_cell.length_a   1.000
_cell.length_b   1.000
_cell.length_c   1.000
_cell.angle_alpha   90.00
_cell.angle_beta   90.00
_cell.angle_gamma   90.00
#
_symmetry.space_group_name_H-M   'P 1'
#
loop_
_entity.id
_entity.type
_entity.pdbx_description
1 polymer ?
#
loop_
_entity_poly.entity_id
_entity_poly.type
_entity_poly.pdbx_seq_one_letter_code
_entity_poly.pdbx_strand_id
1 'polypeptide(L)'
;MELTEEERSLLIELTDFGMPLSEVITDIHFTYPKASISQKYSIAEKLITNVIEKGIVCLCKLTLENTEDNIYEINDSTIMTIEEVTEHIANPLNWLQYQDKFDKTISFELAPTKLGEKILDDIFTVKNGN
;
A
#
# COMPACT_ATOMS: atom_id res chain seq x y z
N MET A 1 -13.05 10.45 12.22
CA MET A 1 -11.82 10.74 11.45
C MET A 1 -12.25 10.98 10.02
N GLU A 2 -11.90 12.12 9.44
CA GLU A 2 -12.20 12.40 8.03
C GLU A 2 -11.02 11.96 7.17
N LEU A 3 -11.32 11.29 6.06
CA LEU A 3 -10.35 10.90 5.03
C LEU A 3 -10.41 11.90 3.89
N THR A 4 -9.26 12.21 3.28
CA THR A 4 -9.23 12.91 1.99
C THR A 4 -9.75 12.01 0.87
N GLU A 5 -10.01 12.58 -0.29
CA GLU A 5 -10.43 11.79 -1.47
C GLU A 5 -9.36 10.77 -1.86
N GLU A 6 -8.09 11.14 -1.81
CA GLU A 6 -6.95 10.26 -2.13
C GLU A 6 -6.81 9.13 -1.11
N GLU A 7 -6.92 9.42 0.19
CA GLU A 7 -6.86 8.40 1.25
C GLU A 7 -8.02 7.41 1.15
N ARG A 8 -9.21 7.90 0.79
CA ARG A 8 -10.39 7.07 0.56
C ARG A 8 -10.22 6.22 -0.70
N SER A 9 -9.68 6.77 -1.79
CA SER A 9 -9.42 6.02 -3.04
C SER A 9 -8.44 4.88 -2.79
N LEU A 10 -7.30 5.18 -2.14
CA LEU A 10 -6.31 4.16 -1.79
C LEU A 10 -6.92 3.04 -0.96
N LEU A 11 -7.72 3.39 0.05
CA LEU A 11 -8.36 2.38 0.91
C LEU A 11 -9.32 1.49 0.11
N ILE A 12 -10.09 2.06 -0.83
CA ILE A 12 -10.99 1.31 -1.72
C ILE A 12 -10.22 0.35 -2.64
N GLU A 13 -9.07 0.76 -3.16
CA GLU A 13 -8.25 -0.09 -4.03
C GLU A 13 -7.64 -1.29 -3.29
N LEU A 14 -7.49 -1.20 -1.96
CA LEU A 14 -7.02 -2.28 -1.08
C LEU A 14 -8.07 -3.36 -0.76
N THR A 15 -9.28 -3.29 -1.33
CA THR A 15 -10.42 -4.15 -0.97
C THR A 15 -10.29 -5.60 -1.44
N ASP A 16 -9.54 -5.85 -2.52
CA ASP A 16 -9.40 -7.18 -3.09
C ASP A 16 -8.12 -7.89 -2.60
N PHE A 17 -6.99 -7.17 -2.47
CA PHE A 17 -5.68 -7.69 -2.06
C PHE A 17 -4.78 -6.60 -1.46
N GLY A 18 -3.64 -7.01 -0.90
CA GLY A 18 -2.55 -6.07 -0.61
C GLY A 18 -2.05 -5.39 -1.88
N MET A 19 -1.63 -4.14 -1.78
CA MET A 19 -1.15 -3.34 -2.91
C MET A 19 0.36 -3.10 -2.80
N PRO A 20 1.17 -3.54 -3.79
CA PRO A 20 2.58 -3.19 -3.85
C PRO A 20 2.83 -1.68 -3.90
N LEU A 21 3.89 -1.20 -3.25
CA LEU A 21 4.28 0.23 -3.33
C LEU A 21 4.43 0.75 -4.77
N SER A 22 4.85 -0.12 -5.69
CA SER A 22 4.97 0.20 -7.11
C SER A 22 3.64 0.56 -7.79
N GLU A 23 2.53 0.03 -7.28
CA GLU A 23 1.20 0.32 -7.81
C GLU A 23 0.73 1.69 -7.33
N VAL A 24 0.95 2.03 -6.05
CA VAL A 24 0.66 3.37 -5.51
C VAL A 24 1.32 4.48 -6.35
N ILE A 25 2.61 4.34 -6.67
CA ILE A 25 3.30 5.35 -7.47
C ILE A 25 2.79 5.39 -8.93
N THR A 26 2.31 4.26 -9.45
CA THR A 26 1.64 4.18 -10.75
C THR A 26 0.33 4.96 -10.73
N ASP A 27 -0.48 4.82 -9.69
CA ASP A 27 -1.76 5.53 -9.56
C ASP A 27 -1.57 7.03 -9.39
N ILE A 28 -0.57 7.43 -8.60
CA ILE A 28 -0.14 8.83 -8.50
C ILE A 28 0.34 9.37 -9.85
N HIS A 29 1.04 8.55 -10.66
CA HIS A 29 1.47 8.96 -11.98
C HIS A 29 0.28 9.27 -12.90
N PHE A 30 -0.77 8.44 -12.87
CA PHE A 30 -1.99 8.63 -13.66
C PHE A 30 -2.84 9.80 -13.16
N THR A 31 -2.90 10.00 -11.84
CA THR A 31 -3.67 11.08 -11.21
C THR A 31 -3.01 12.44 -11.43
N TYR A 32 -1.67 12.51 -11.38
CA TYR A 32 -0.91 13.76 -11.52
C TYR A 32 0.08 13.71 -12.69
N PRO A 33 -0.38 13.56 -13.96
CA PRO A 33 0.49 13.29 -15.10
C PRO A 33 1.50 14.41 -15.36
N LYS A 34 1.15 15.65 -15.00
CA LYS A 34 1.99 16.86 -15.19
C LYS A 34 2.98 17.11 -14.05
N ALA A 35 2.88 16.40 -12.93
CA ALA A 35 3.83 16.54 -11.83
C ALA A 35 5.19 15.96 -12.21
N SER A 36 6.27 16.57 -11.69
CA SER A 36 7.61 16.00 -11.81
C SER A 36 7.69 14.66 -11.09
N ILE A 37 8.70 13.86 -11.42
CA ILE A 37 8.95 12.58 -10.72
C ILE A 37 9.10 12.82 -9.22
N SER A 38 9.90 13.82 -8.80
CA SER A 38 10.08 14.14 -7.37
C SER A 38 8.76 14.54 -6.68
N GLN A 39 7.91 15.31 -7.34
CA GLN A 39 6.60 15.68 -6.79
C GLN A 39 5.70 14.46 -6.60
N LYS A 40 5.72 13.51 -7.55
CA LYS A 40 4.94 12.27 -7.46
C LYS A 40 5.37 11.44 -6.24
N TYR A 41 6.68 11.26 -6.03
CA TYR A 41 7.17 10.57 -4.84
C TYR A 41 6.78 11.29 -3.55
N SER A 42 6.93 12.61 -3.46
CA SER A 42 6.51 13.35 -2.25
C SER A 42 5.01 13.27 -1.98
N ILE A 43 4.17 13.22 -3.02
CA ILE A 43 2.71 13.01 -2.86
C ILE A 43 2.46 11.60 -2.32
N ALA A 44 3.09 10.58 -2.91
CA ALA A 44 2.92 9.20 -2.51
C ALA A 44 3.42 8.94 -1.08
N GLU A 45 4.60 9.46 -0.72
CA GLU A 45 5.16 9.38 0.63
C GLU A 45 4.20 9.98 1.66
N LYS A 46 3.66 11.18 1.38
CA LYS A 46 2.71 11.85 2.26
C LYS A 46 1.42 11.06 2.40
N LEU A 47 0.87 10.55 1.30
CA LEU A 47 -0.34 9.73 1.30
C LEU A 47 -0.17 8.49 2.19
N ILE A 48 0.91 7.72 1.97
CA ILE A 48 1.21 6.50 2.72
C ILE A 48 1.42 6.80 4.20
N THR A 49 2.23 7.82 4.52
CA THR A 49 2.49 8.22 5.90
C THR A 49 1.19 8.57 6.62
N ASN A 50 0.34 9.40 5.99
CA ASN A 50 -0.93 9.81 6.59
C ASN A 50 -1.86 8.62 6.88
N VAL A 51 -2.02 7.68 5.96
CA VAL A 51 -2.95 6.55 6.14
C VAL A 51 -2.43 5.56 7.19
N ILE A 52 -1.11 5.43 7.33
CA ILE A 52 -0.48 4.59 8.36
C ILE A 52 -0.55 5.27 9.73
N GLU A 53 -0.28 6.59 9.82
CA GLU A 53 -0.44 7.36 11.06
C GLU A 53 -1.89 7.35 11.57
N LYS A 54 -2.86 7.35 10.65
CA LYS A 54 -4.28 7.18 10.95
C LYS A 54 -4.64 5.75 11.36
N GLY A 55 -3.72 4.80 11.22
CA GLY A 55 -3.87 3.41 11.59
C GLY A 55 -4.87 2.64 10.72
N ILE A 56 -5.18 3.13 9.50
CA ILE A 56 -6.16 2.50 8.60
C ILE A 56 -5.52 1.54 7.60
N VAL A 57 -4.24 1.76 7.31
CA VAL A 57 -3.42 0.92 6.44
C VAL A 57 -2.12 0.61 7.18
N CYS A 58 -1.50 -0.51 6.84
CA CYS A 58 -0.15 -0.84 7.28
C CYS A 58 0.70 -1.25 6.07
N LEU A 59 2.02 -1.05 6.16
CA LEU A 59 2.96 -1.61 5.19
C LEU A 59 3.48 -2.94 5.74
N CYS A 60 3.33 -4.00 4.96
CA CYS A 60 3.81 -5.33 5.30
C CYS A 60 5.01 -5.67 4.46
N LYS A 61 6.06 -6.18 5.11
CA LYS A 61 7.12 -6.93 4.45
C LYS A 61 6.68 -8.38 4.35
N LEU A 62 6.55 -8.89 3.14
CA LEU A 62 6.19 -10.28 2.85
C LEU A 62 7.44 -11.04 2.43
N THR A 63 7.61 -12.23 2.99
CA THR A 63 8.59 -13.22 2.51
C THR A 63 7.85 -14.27 1.71
N LEU A 64 8.19 -14.42 0.44
CA LEU A 64 7.58 -15.32 -0.52
C LEU A 64 8.45 -16.57 -0.69
N GLU A 65 7.83 -17.75 -0.65
CA GLU A 65 8.46 -19.02 -0.96
C GLU A 65 7.96 -19.51 -2.32
N ASN A 66 8.90 -19.96 -3.17
CA ASN A 66 8.57 -20.57 -4.43
C ASN A 66 8.22 -22.04 -4.21
N THR A 67 6.96 -22.40 -4.41
CA THR A 67 6.49 -23.78 -4.31
C THR A 67 6.94 -24.62 -5.51
N GLU A 68 6.84 -25.95 -5.39
CA GLU A 68 7.21 -26.89 -6.47
C GLU A 68 6.47 -26.61 -7.80
N ASP A 69 5.28 -26.00 -7.73
CA ASP A 69 4.44 -25.65 -8.88
C ASP A 69 4.75 -24.27 -9.48
N ASN A 70 5.82 -23.60 -9.04
CA ASN A 70 6.17 -22.22 -9.42
C ASN A 70 5.11 -21.18 -9.00
N ILE A 71 4.36 -21.46 -7.94
CA ILE A 71 3.44 -20.52 -7.30
C ILE A 71 4.19 -19.90 -6.12
N TYR A 72 4.20 -18.57 -6.04
CA TYR A 72 4.74 -17.88 -4.88
C TYR A 72 3.67 -17.83 -3.79
N GLU A 73 3.98 -18.41 -2.63
CA GLU A 73 3.12 -18.35 -1.45
C GLU A 73 3.77 -17.46 -0.38
N ILE A 74 2.94 -16.79 0.43
CA ILE A 74 3.43 -15.99 1.56
C ILE A 74 3.86 -16.96 2.66
N ASN A 75 5.16 -17.03 2.90
CA ASN A 75 5.74 -17.82 3.98
C ASN A 75 5.77 -17.02 5.30
N ASP A 76 6.05 -15.72 5.22
CA ASP A 76 6.04 -14.83 6.39
C ASP A 76 5.52 -13.43 6.04
N SER A 77 4.93 -12.76 7.03
CA SER A 77 4.44 -11.39 6.91
C SER A 77 4.76 -10.61 8.18
N THR A 78 5.51 -9.51 8.04
CA THR A 78 5.83 -8.61 9.15
C THR A 78 5.27 -7.22 8.87
N ILE A 79 4.44 -6.72 9.78
CA ILE A 79 3.97 -5.33 9.75
C ILE A 79 5.12 -4.41 10.17
N MET A 80 5.44 -3.43 9.34
CA MET A 80 6.47 -2.43 9.62
C MET A 80 5.94 -1.34 10.57
N THR A 81 6.80 -0.87 11.46
CA THR A 81 6.55 0.31 12.31
C THR A 81 6.52 1.60 11.48
N ILE A 82 5.92 2.67 11.99
CA ILE A 82 5.85 3.94 11.26
C ILE A 82 7.25 4.52 10.98
N GLU A 83 8.20 4.35 11.90
CA GLU A 83 9.59 4.77 11.71
C GLU A 83 10.25 4.00 10.57
N GLU A 84 10.10 2.67 10.55
CA GLU A 84 10.64 1.82 9.48
C GLU A 84 10.00 2.14 8.13
N VAL A 85 8.68 2.38 8.10
CA VAL A 85 7.97 2.79 6.89
C VAL A 85 8.54 4.10 6.36
N THR A 86 8.67 5.10 7.22
CA THR A 86 9.14 6.44 6.83
C THR A 86 10.54 6.37 6.23
N GLU A 87 11.45 5.61 6.85
CA GLU A 87 12.79 5.37 6.32
C GLU A 87 12.75 4.61 4.99
N HIS A 88 11.90 3.58 4.89
CA HIS A 88 11.80 2.73 3.73
C HIS A 88 11.29 3.50 2.50
N ILE A 89 10.18 4.22 2.62
CA ILE A 89 9.56 4.92 1.48
C ILE A 89 10.32 6.17 1.05
N ALA A 90 11.22 6.71 1.90
CA ALA A 90 12.08 7.83 1.53
C ALA A 90 13.16 7.45 0.49
N ASN A 91 13.38 6.14 0.25
CA ASN A 91 14.30 5.67 -0.78
C ASN A 91 13.53 5.25 -2.05
N PRO A 92 13.68 5.95 -3.19
CA PRO A 92 12.99 5.61 -4.44
C PRO A 92 13.22 4.19 -4.95
N LEU A 93 14.35 3.55 -4.60
CA LEU A 93 14.63 2.16 -5.00
C LEU A 93 13.69 1.16 -4.32
N ASN A 94 13.16 1.52 -3.15
CA ASN A 94 12.26 0.67 -2.37
C ASN A 94 10.83 0.65 -2.92
N TRP A 95 10.51 1.55 -3.85
CA TRP A 95 9.22 1.56 -4.55
C TRP A 95 9.16 0.56 -5.71
N LEU A 96 10.29 -0.08 -6.04
CA LEU A 96 10.31 -1.17 -7.01
C LEU A 96 9.78 -2.44 -6.35
N GLN A 97 8.83 -3.11 -6.99
CA GLN A 97 8.24 -4.35 -6.48
C GLN A 97 9.30 -5.42 -6.14
N TYR A 98 10.33 -5.54 -6.99
CA TYR A 98 11.45 -6.44 -6.78
C TYR A 98 12.75 -5.65 -6.93
N GLN A 99 13.44 -5.39 -5.82
CA GLN A 99 14.72 -4.66 -5.82
C GLN A 99 15.81 -5.47 -6.52
N ASP A 100 15.83 -6.78 -6.30
CA ASP A 100 16.63 -7.72 -7.08
C ASP A 100 15.71 -8.46 -8.07
N LYS A 101 16.04 -8.39 -9.36
CA LYS A 101 15.28 -9.09 -10.40
C LYS A 101 15.39 -10.61 -10.29
N PHE A 102 16.42 -11.10 -9.61
CA PHE A 102 16.71 -12.53 -9.40
C PHE A 102 16.20 -13.05 -8.06
N ASP A 103 15.99 -12.16 -7.08
CA ASP A 103 15.42 -12.50 -5.79
C ASP A 103 14.06 -11.82 -5.59
N LYS A 104 13.01 -12.57 -5.92
CA LYS A 104 11.60 -12.16 -5.77
C LYS A 104 11.00 -12.65 -4.46
N THR A 105 11.82 -13.05 -3.49
CA THR A 105 11.34 -13.60 -2.22
C THR A 105 10.87 -12.52 -1.25
N ILE A 106 11.04 -11.23 -1.56
CA ILE A 106 10.58 -10.14 -0.71
C ILE A 106 9.64 -9.23 -1.50
N SER A 107 8.47 -8.95 -0.93
CA SER A 107 7.51 -7.95 -1.41
C SER A 107 7.17 -6.98 -0.28
N PHE A 108 6.85 -5.74 -0.65
CA PHE A 108 6.38 -4.71 0.29
C PHE A 108 5.01 -4.21 -0.17
N GLU A 109 4.00 -4.50 0.64
CA GLU A 109 2.60 -4.31 0.25
C GLU A 109 1.83 -3.59 1.34
N LEU A 110 1.02 -2.62 0.92
CA LEU A 110 0.03 -1.98 1.77
C LEU A 110 -1.14 -2.94 1.97
N ALA A 111 -1.65 -3.01 3.20
CA ALA A 111 -2.82 -3.79 3.54
C ALA A 111 -3.74 -3.01 4.49
N PRO A 112 -5.07 -3.15 4.38
CA PRO A 112 -5.98 -2.51 5.30
C PRO A 112 -5.80 -3.11 6.71
N THR A 113 -5.86 -2.26 7.73
CA THR A 113 -5.96 -2.75 9.11
C THR A 113 -7.42 -3.08 9.45
N LYS A 114 -7.68 -3.66 10.62
CA LYS A 114 -9.06 -3.82 11.14
C LYS A 114 -9.86 -2.52 11.18
N LEU A 115 -9.18 -1.37 11.40
CA LEU A 115 -9.84 -0.07 11.35
C LEU A 115 -10.13 0.33 9.90
N GLY A 116 -9.19 0.09 8.98
CA GLY A 116 -9.40 0.29 7.55
C GLY A 116 -10.56 -0.53 7.01
N GLU A 117 -10.61 -1.82 7.31
CA GLU A 117 -11.70 -2.74 6.95
C GLU A 117 -13.05 -2.23 7.45
N LYS A 118 -13.13 -1.78 8.70
CA LYS A 118 -14.37 -1.20 9.24
C LYS A 118 -14.80 0.06 8.48
N ILE A 119 -13.85 0.91 8.09
CA ILE A 119 -14.16 2.10 7.29
C ILE A 119 -14.62 1.68 5.90
N LEU A 120 -14.04 0.64 5.30
CA LEU A 120 -14.51 0.06 4.04
C LEU A 120 -15.95 -0.44 4.15
N ASP A 121 -16.28 -1.16 5.22
CA ASP A 121 -17.66 -1.58 5.51
C ASP A 121 -18.60 -0.37 5.58
N ASP A 122 -18.19 0.72 6.24
CA ASP A 122 -18.98 1.96 6.33
C ASP A 122 -19.11 2.68 4.98
N ILE A 123 -18.12 2.55 4.09
CA ILE A 123 -18.12 3.12 2.73
C ILE A 123 -19.10 2.34 1.83
N PHE A 124 -19.05 1.00 1.90
CA PHE A 124 -19.82 0.11 1.04
C PHE A 124 -21.16 -0.32 1.62
N THR A 125 -21.45 -0.02 2.90
CA THR A 125 -22.80 -0.17 3.44
C THR A 125 -23.72 0.75 2.66
N VAL A 126 -24.38 0.17 1.67
CA VAL A 126 -25.64 0.66 1.14
C VAL A 126 -26.50 0.87 2.37
N LYS A 127 -26.91 2.12 2.64
CA LYS A 127 -28.04 2.36 3.54
C LYS A 127 -29.17 1.52 2.97
N ASN A 128 -29.41 0.34 3.54
CA ASN A 128 -30.58 -0.46 3.24
C ASN A 128 -31.76 0.47 3.55
N GLY A 129 -32.32 1.06 2.49
CA GLY A 129 -33.39 2.02 2.59
C GLY A 129 -34.61 1.30 3.14
N ASN A 130 -35.08 1.80 4.29
CA ASN A 130 -36.39 1.65 4.92
C ASN A 130 -37.05 0.26 4.89
#